data_AF-A0A916GCG1-F1
#
_entry.id   AF-A0A916GCG1-F1
#
_cell.length_a   1.000
_cell.length_b   1.000
_cell.length_c   1.000
_cell.angle_alpha   90.00
_cell.angle_beta   90.00
_cell.angle_gamma   90.00
#
_symmetry.space_group_name_H-M   'P 1'
#
loop_
_entity.id
_entity.type
_entity.pdbx_description
1 polymer ?
#
loop_
_entity_poly.entity_id
_entity_poly.type
_entity_poly.pdbx_seq_one_letter_code
_entity_poly.pdbx_strand_id
1 'polypeptide(L)'
;MPTITLSEATFAKVKACAEPLVDDADSVIARVFDYYAMHHAMYFNGRLGIAKPNPIRLPIGSRELTHTRLLTATIDGRELHRPDWNSLTREMHELARKRLGSFEAVRKVTSANLRQGRFEENGYRYLPEVDFSIQGCDANNSAESSLRLAKAMSISLHLTFEWRERDDASHPGQAGMMGWDPTSRDAGLMADGSSRSWHDATKQAIERIARDRPRREFTLAELEALELGRVVKETGSKGATPEATLRRVCQELRDEGYLDFLDNDGTYRLR
;
A
#
# COMPACT_ATOMS: atom_id res chain seq x y z
N MET A 1 -7.26 37.34 11.85
CA MET A 1 -7.86 36.18 11.15
C MET A 1 -7.72 36.42 9.65
N PRO A 2 -7.35 35.40 8.84
CA PRO A 2 -7.38 35.55 7.39
C PRO A 2 -8.80 35.89 6.94
N THR A 3 -8.96 36.90 6.10
CA THR A 3 -10.25 37.29 5.52
C THR A 3 -10.42 36.57 4.20
N ILE A 4 -11.48 35.77 4.08
CA ILE A 4 -11.82 35.05 2.84
C ILE A 4 -13.02 35.76 2.22
N THR A 5 -12.87 36.21 0.98
CA THR A 5 -13.93 36.89 0.24
C THR A 5 -14.61 35.90 -0.70
N LEU A 6 -15.93 35.74 -0.56
CA LEU A 6 -16.74 34.92 -1.46
C LEU A 6 -17.35 35.81 -2.56
N SER A 7 -17.44 35.29 -3.79
CA SER A 7 -18.21 35.97 -4.84
C SER A 7 -19.69 35.99 -4.47
N GLU A 8 -20.43 37.00 -4.94
CA GLU A 8 -21.87 37.13 -4.71
C GLU A 8 -22.65 35.90 -5.19
N ALA A 9 -22.26 35.35 -6.34
CA ALA A 9 -22.84 34.12 -6.88
C ALA A 9 -22.56 32.88 -6.00
N THR A 10 -21.39 32.81 -5.36
CA THR A 10 -21.06 31.73 -4.42
C THR A 10 -21.87 31.89 -3.13
N PHE A 11 -21.96 33.11 -2.61
CA PHE A 11 -22.70 33.40 -1.39
C PHE A 11 -24.21 33.13 -1.54
N ALA A 12 -24.78 33.44 -2.71
CA ALA A 12 -26.17 33.10 -3.02
C ALA A 12 -26.45 31.60 -2.97
N LYS A 13 -25.50 30.76 -3.40
CA LYS A 13 -25.61 29.29 -3.32
C LYS A 13 -25.53 28.79 -1.88
N VAL A 14 -24.63 29.35 -1.07
CA VAL A 14 -24.55 29.02 0.36
C VAL A 14 -25.90 29.34 1.04
N LYS A 15 -26.47 30.51 0.76
CA LYS A 15 -27.78 30.91 1.29
C LYS A 15 -28.92 30.00 0.84
N ALA A 16 -28.90 29.50 -0.39
CA ALA A 16 -29.91 28.58 -0.91
C ALA A 16 -29.88 27.20 -0.23
N CYS A 17 -28.74 26.80 0.34
CA CYS A 17 -28.57 25.53 1.06
C CYS A 17 -28.77 25.66 2.59
N ALA A 18 -29.06 26.86 3.07
CA ALA A 18 -29.27 27.15 4.49
C ALA A 18 -30.73 26.91 4.88
N GLU A 19 -30.97 26.24 6.01
CA GLU A 19 -32.30 26.21 6.61
C GLU A 19 -32.58 27.56 7.29
N PRO A 20 -33.67 28.28 6.92
CA PRO A 20 -33.93 29.61 7.45
C PRO A 20 -34.01 29.63 8.98
N LEU A 21 -33.29 30.56 9.60
CA LEU A 21 -33.23 30.78 11.05
C LEU A 21 -32.55 29.67 11.88
N VAL A 22 -32.02 28.64 11.22
CA VAL A 22 -31.28 27.54 11.86
C VAL A 22 -29.80 27.60 11.47
N ASP A 23 -29.52 27.86 10.20
CA ASP A 23 -28.17 27.86 9.65
C ASP A 23 -27.61 29.28 9.44
N ASP A 24 -26.31 29.44 9.68
CA ASP A 24 -25.52 30.56 9.19
C ASP A 24 -24.59 30.12 8.05
N ALA A 25 -23.86 31.06 7.46
CA ALA A 25 -23.00 30.74 6.33
C ALA A 25 -21.87 29.75 6.71
N ASP A 26 -21.39 29.79 7.95
CA ASP A 26 -20.30 28.94 8.42
C ASP A 26 -20.79 27.51 8.68
N SER A 27 -21.97 27.34 9.29
CA SER A 27 -22.57 26.02 9.51
C SER A 27 -22.88 25.30 8.19
N VAL A 28 -23.34 26.03 7.17
CA VAL A 28 -23.56 25.46 5.83
C VAL A 28 -22.24 25.08 5.17
N ILE A 29 -21.21 25.93 5.27
CA ILE A 29 -19.89 25.64 4.69
C ILE A 29 -19.26 24.44 5.37
N ALA A 30 -19.28 24.37 6.70
CA ALA A 30 -18.80 23.23 7.48
C ALA A 30 -19.54 21.94 7.09
N ARG A 31 -20.88 21.98 7.00
CA ARG A 31 -21.69 20.83 6.56
C ARG A 31 -21.35 20.38 5.13
N VAL A 32 -21.06 21.32 4.23
CA VAL A 32 -20.62 21.00 2.86
C VAL A 32 -19.23 20.36 2.88
N PHE A 33 -18.31 20.82 3.73
CA PHE A 33 -16.99 20.20 3.88
C PHE A 33 -17.06 18.84 4.55
N ASP A 34 -17.91 18.64 5.55
CA ASP A 34 -18.14 17.34 6.20
C ASP A 34 -18.79 16.38 5.22
N TYR A 35 -19.82 16.84 4.49
CA TYR A 35 -20.41 16.08 3.39
C TYR A 35 -19.36 15.74 2.34
N TYR A 36 -18.52 16.70 1.93
CA TYR A 36 -17.45 16.44 0.98
C TYR A 36 -16.39 15.50 1.56
N ALA A 37 -16.00 15.56 2.82
CA ALA A 37 -15.02 14.66 3.42
C ALA A 37 -15.59 13.23 3.54
N MET A 38 -16.82 13.10 4.03
CA MET A 38 -17.54 11.83 4.14
C MET A 38 -17.81 11.21 2.76
N HIS A 39 -18.16 12.04 1.78
CA HIS A 39 -18.45 11.58 0.43
C HIS A 39 -17.23 11.60 -0.50
N HIS A 40 -16.10 12.22 -0.20
CA HIS A 40 -14.87 12.10 -1.01
C HIS A 40 -14.21 10.74 -0.77
N ALA A 41 -14.31 10.21 0.46
CA ALA A 41 -14.08 8.79 0.75
C ALA A 41 -15.07 7.86 0.00
N MET A 42 -16.23 8.38 -0.41
CA MET A 42 -17.32 7.64 -1.05
C MET A 42 -17.46 7.89 -2.57
N TYR A 43 -16.91 8.97 -3.13
CA TYR A 43 -16.89 9.34 -4.55
C TYR A 43 -15.67 8.75 -5.26
N PHE A 44 -14.67 8.29 -4.49
CA PHE A 44 -13.79 7.18 -4.90
C PHE A 44 -14.55 5.86 -5.09
N ASN A 45 -15.78 5.76 -4.54
CA ASN A 45 -16.61 4.55 -4.49
C ASN A 45 -17.97 4.66 -5.21
N GLY A 46 -18.23 5.66 -6.06
CA GLY A 46 -19.54 5.68 -6.72
C GLY A 46 -19.84 6.78 -7.73
N ARG A 47 -19.82 6.42 -9.02
CA ARG A 47 -20.88 6.83 -9.95
C ARG A 47 -21.76 5.60 -10.21
N LEU A 48 -23.05 5.74 -9.89
CA LEU A 48 -24.19 4.86 -10.17
C LEU A 48 -23.94 3.34 -10.22
N GLY A 49 -24.36 2.66 -9.17
CA GLY A 49 -25.36 1.60 -9.32
C GLY A 49 -24.92 0.25 -9.90
N ILE A 50 -23.68 -0.18 -9.68
CA ILE A 50 -23.34 -1.61 -9.52
C ILE A 50 -22.28 -1.63 -8.42
N ALA A 51 -22.48 -2.41 -7.36
CA ALA A 51 -21.43 -2.63 -6.36
C ALA A 51 -20.19 -3.17 -7.08
N LYS A 52 -19.19 -2.32 -7.33
CA LYS A 52 -17.94 -2.81 -7.91
C LYS A 52 -17.31 -3.78 -6.90
N PRO A 53 -16.88 -4.97 -7.35
CA PRO A 53 -16.24 -5.95 -6.47
C PRO A 53 -15.04 -5.32 -5.76
N ASN A 54 -14.68 -5.88 -4.59
CA ASN A 54 -13.45 -5.50 -3.89
C ASN A 54 -12.28 -5.45 -4.88
N PRO A 55 -11.45 -4.39 -4.85
CA PRO A 55 -10.34 -4.26 -5.78
C PRO A 55 -9.42 -5.48 -5.71
N ILE A 56 -9.08 -6.02 -6.87
CA ILE A 56 -8.21 -7.19 -7.00
C ILE A 56 -6.83 -6.83 -6.48
N ARG A 57 -6.36 -7.56 -5.46
CA ARG A 57 -5.00 -7.41 -4.96
C ARG A 57 -4.05 -8.19 -5.86
N LEU A 58 -3.15 -7.49 -6.55
CA LEU A 58 -2.09 -8.14 -7.30
C LEU A 58 -0.85 -8.33 -6.44
N PRO A 59 -0.14 -9.46 -6.59
CA PRO A 59 1.20 -9.63 -6.02
C PRO A 59 2.16 -8.54 -6.51
N ILE A 60 3.10 -8.20 -5.65
CA ILE A 60 4.20 -7.28 -5.97
C ILE A 60 4.97 -7.83 -7.19
N GLY A 61 5.05 -7.03 -8.26
CA GLY A 61 5.74 -7.42 -9.50
C GLY A 61 4.89 -8.16 -10.54
N SER A 62 3.56 -8.21 -10.36
CA SER A 62 2.65 -8.74 -11.38
C SER A 62 2.81 -8.02 -12.73
N ARG A 63 2.62 -8.78 -13.82
CA ARG A 63 2.61 -8.31 -15.22
C ARG A 63 1.20 -8.13 -15.78
N GLU A 64 0.18 -8.19 -14.93
CA GLU A 64 -1.23 -8.11 -15.31
C GLU A 64 -1.72 -6.66 -15.47
N LEU A 65 -0.85 -5.67 -15.72
CA LEU A 65 -1.26 -4.25 -15.80
C LEU A 65 -1.56 -3.78 -17.24
N THR A 66 -1.64 -4.69 -18.21
CA THR A 66 -1.99 -4.34 -19.60
C THR A 66 -3.37 -3.70 -19.67
N HIS A 67 -3.49 -2.62 -20.44
CA HIS A 67 -4.70 -1.78 -20.55
C HIS A 67 -5.23 -1.19 -19.24
N THR A 68 -4.37 -0.97 -18.26
CA THR A 68 -4.77 -0.28 -17.03
C THR A 68 -4.64 1.24 -17.12
N ARG A 69 -5.43 1.94 -16.31
CA ARG A 69 -5.18 3.34 -15.94
C ARG A 69 -4.88 3.41 -14.44
N LEU A 70 -3.85 4.18 -14.09
CA LEU A 70 -3.55 4.48 -12.70
C LEU A 70 -4.62 5.42 -12.14
N LEU A 71 -5.13 5.12 -10.94
CA LEU A 71 -6.16 5.91 -10.26
C LEU A 71 -5.56 6.70 -9.10
N THR A 72 -4.75 6.05 -8.27
CA THR A 72 -3.95 6.70 -7.22
C THR A 72 -2.55 6.10 -7.14
N ALA A 73 -1.61 6.92 -6.69
CA ALA A 73 -0.31 6.47 -6.25
C ALA A 73 0.06 7.22 -4.97
N THR A 74 0.46 6.48 -3.93
CA THR A 74 0.99 7.02 -2.69
C THR A 74 2.44 6.57 -2.55
N ILE A 75 3.36 7.53 -2.43
CA ILE A 75 4.80 7.32 -2.33
C ILE A 75 5.24 7.88 -0.98
N ASP A 76 5.75 7.03 -0.09
CA ASP A 76 6.20 7.40 1.26
C ASP A 76 5.14 8.21 2.03
N GLY A 77 3.87 7.78 1.96
CA GLY A 77 2.72 8.46 2.55
C GLY A 77 2.23 9.71 1.80
N ARG A 78 2.85 10.11 0.68
CA ARG A 78 2.44 11.28 -0.11
C ARG A 78 1.71 10.86 -1.38
N GLU A 79 0.52 11.40 -1.60
CA GLU A 79 -0.26 11.12 -2.80
C GLU A 79 0.26 11.90 -4.02
N LEU A 80 0.35 11.21 -5.15
CA LEU A 80 0.75 11.78 -6.44
C LEU A 80 -0.41 12.54 -7.07
N HIS A 81 -0.23 13.83 -7.34
CA HIS A 81 -1.22 14.65 -8.02
C HIS A 81 -1.35 14.27 -9.50
N ARG A 82 -2.59 14.02 -9.96
CA ARG A 82 -2.94 13.59 -11.34
C ARG A 82 -2.14 12.35 -11.78
N PRO A 83 -2.36 11.22 -11.12
CA PRO A 83 -1.57 10.02 -11.33
C PRO A 83 -1.83 9.39 -12.70
N ASP A 84 -0.74 9.18 -13.44
CA ASP A 84 -0.62 8.31 -14.60
C ASP A 84 0.69 7.50 -14.51
N TRP A 85 0.80 6.40 -15.25
CA TRP A 85 1.97 5.51 -15.18
C TRP A 85 3.31 6.20 -15.48
N ASN A 86 3.33 7.15 -16.41
CA ASN A 86 4.53 7.92 -16.73
C ASN A 86 4.82 8.98 -15.65
N SER A 87 3.80 9.59 -15.04
CA SER A 87 3.98 10.53 -13.93
C SER A 87 4.55 9.85 -12.68
N LEU A 88 4.07 8.65 -12.36
CA LEU A 88 4.62 7.82 -11.29
C LEU A 88 6.09 7.51 -11.56
N THR A 89 6.38 7.08 -12.79
CA THR A 89 7.75 6.76 -13.19
C THR A 89 8.67 7.97 -13.02
N ARG A 90 8.26 9.17 -13.48
CA ARG A 90 9.07 10.40 -13.30
C ARG A 90 9.30 10.74 -11.84
N GLU A 91 8.23 10.78 -11.04
CA GLU A 91 8.32 11.11 -9.60
C GLU A 91 9.27 10.16 -8.86
N MET A 92 9.16 8.85 -9.12
CA MET A 92 10.02 7.85 -8.48
C MET A 92 11.49 8.01 -8.87
N HIS A 93 11.78 8.38 -10.13
CA HIS A 93 13.15 8.62 -10.59
C HIS A 93 13.73 9.93 -10.04
N GLU A 94 12.91 10.97 -9.91
CA GLU A 94 13.32 12.21 -9.27
C GLU A 94 13.66 12.00 -7.79
N LEU A 95 12.80 11.26 -7.09
CA LEU A 95 13.04 10.88 -5.70
C LEU A 95 14.28 9.97 -5.55
N ALA A 96 14.45 9.00 -6.45
CA ALA A 96 15.61 8.12 -6.46
C ALA A 96 16.91 8.87 -6.70
N ARG A 97 16.94 9.86 -7.59
CA ARG A 97 18.14 10.69 -7.78
C ARG A 97 18.53 11.43 -6.51
N LYS A 98 17.54 11.96 -5.79
CA LYS A 98 17.71 12.70 -4.53
C LYS A 98 18.22 11.80 -3.40
N ARG A 99 17.71 10.56 -3.30
CA ARG A 99 18.09 9.61 -2.24
C ARG A 99 19.36 8.81 -2.54
N LEU A 100 19.54 8.34 -3.78
CA LEU A 100 20.67 7.49 -4.20
C LEU A 100 21.90 8.28 -4.65
N GLY A 101 21.78 9.59 -4.84
CA GLY A 101 22.90 10.52 -4.98
C GLY A 101 23.59 10.59 -6.34
N SER A 102 23.36 9.63 -7.27
CA SER A 102 23.97 9.68 -8.61
C SER A 102 23.10 9.07 -9.71
N PHE A 103 23.32 9.51 -10.96
CA PHE A 103 22.67 8.93 -12.15
C PHE A 103 22.96 7.42 -12.27
N GLU A 104 24.22 7.01 -12.06
CA GLU A 104 24.62 5.61 -12.16
C GLU A 104 23.97 4.73 -11.08
N ALA A 105 23.76 5.24 -9.86
CA ALA A 105 23.04 4.50 -8.83
C ALA A 105 21.58 4.25 -9.22
N VAL A 106 20.90 5.27 -9.77
CA VAL A 106 19.51 5.12 -10.27
C VAL A 106 19.46 4.14 -11.44
N ARG A 107 20.38 4.29 -12.41
CA ARG A 107 20.48 3.44 -13.61
C ARG A 107 20.69 1.96 -13.28
N LYS A 108 21.46 1.65 -12.23
CA LYS A 108 21.70 0.26 -11.78
C LYS A 108 20.48 -0.42 -11.19
N VAL A 109 19.51 0.35 -10.68
CA VAL A 109 18.34 -0.17 -9.97
C VAL A 109 17.10 -0.21 -10.86
N THR A 110 16.91 0.81 -11.70
CA THR A 110 15.72 0.91 -12.53
C THR A 110 15.76 -0.04 -13.74
N SER A 111 14.60 -0.48 -14.20
CA SER A 111 14.43 -1.09 -15.53
C SER A 111 14.05 -0.09 -16.62
N ALA A 112 13.82 1.17 -16.28
CA ALA A 112 13.50 2.19 -17.28
C ALA A 112 14.76 2.60 -18.06
N ASN A 113 14.57 2.93 -19.34
CA ASN A 113 15.65 3.45 -20.16
C ASN A 113 15.95 4.90 -19.78
N LEU A 114 17.19 5.14 -19.33
CA LEU A 114 17.69 6.46 -18.93
C LEU A 114 18.82 6.93 -19.84
N ARG A 115 18.88 8.24 -20.07
CA ARG A 115 20.02 8.93 -20.69
C ARG A 115 20.44 10.11 -19.85
N GLN A 116 21.73 10.22 -19.56
CA GLN A 116 22.24 11.37 -18.83
C GLN A 116 22.09 12.64 -19.68
N GLY A 117 21.75 13.76 -19.03
CA GLY A 117 21.52 15.04 -19.69
C GLY A 117 20.22 15.09 -20.49
N ARG A 118 20.10 16.14 -21.31
CA ARG A 118 18.91 16.46 -22.10
C ARG A 118 18.83 15.63 -23.38
N PHE A 119 17.74 14.88 -23.52
CA PHE A 119 17.39 14.09 -24.68
C PHE A 119 15.86 13.92 -24.75
N GLU A 120 15.24 14.34 -25.85
CA GLU A 120 13.75 14.44 -25.96
C GLU A 120 13.18 13.74 -27.20
N GLU A 121 13.95 12.83 -27.81
CA GLU A 121 13.53 12.05 -28.97
C GLU A 121 13.07 10.64 -28.57
N ASN A 122 12.36 9.93 -29.45
CA ASN A 122 12.00 8.52 -29.28
C ASN A 122 11.24 8.21 -27.97
N GLY A 123 10.36 9.13 -27.55
CA GLY A 123 9.55 8.99 -26.33
C GLY A 123 10.32 9.27 -25.04
N TYR A 124 11.54 9.82 -25.13
CA TYR A 124 12.24 10.35 -23.95
C TYR A 124 11.68 11.71 -23.53
N ARG A 125 11.70 11.95 -22.23
CA ARG A 125 11.38 13.23 -21.62
C ARG A 125 12.51 13.63 -20.68
N TYR A 126 13.00 14.85 -20.83
CA TYR A 126 14.03 15.40 -19.96
C TYR A 126 13.43 15.83 -18.60
N LEU A 127 14.12 15.47 -17.52
CA LEU A 127 13.80 15.87 -16.15
C LEU A 127 14.87 16.86 -15.65
N PRO A 128 14.59 18.18 -15.70
CA PRO A 128 15.60 19.19 -15.40
C PRO A 128 16.09 19.14 -13.95
N GLU A 129 15.24 18.76 -13.01
CA GLU A 129 15.56 18.66 -11.57
C GLU A 129 16.66 17.64 -11.25
N VAL A 130 16.89 16.69 -12.16
CA VAL A 130 17.79 15.54 -11.93
C VAL A 130 18.80 15.32 -13.05
N ASP A 131 18.75 16.17 -14.07
CA ASP A 131 19.64 16.20 -15.24
C ASP A 131 19.78 14.84 -15.96
N PHE A 132 18.65 14.17 -16.18
CA PHE A 132 18.60 13.05 -17.10
C PHE A 132 17.24 12.94 -17.78
N SER A 133 17.21 12.18 -18.86
CA SER A 133 16.03 11.91 -19.66
C SER A 133 15.58 10.48 -19.47
N ILE A 134 14.26 10.28 -19.39
CA ILE A 134 13.63 8.98 -19.18
C ILE A 134 12.66 8.67 -20.32
N GLN A 135 12.72 7.44 -20.83
CA GLN A 135 11.77 6.98 -21.84
C GLN A 135 10.43 6.61 -21.19
N GLY A 136 9.33 7.05 -21.80
CA GLY A 136 7.99 6.61 -21.42
C GLY A 136 7.87 5.08 -21.51
N CYS A 137 7.13 4.49 -20.57
CA CYS A 137 6.98 3.06 -20.42
C CYS A 137 5.49 2.67 -20.38
N ASP A 138 5.18 1.42 -20.73
CA ASP A 138 3.85 0.87 -20.46
C ASP A 138 3.62 0.68 -18.95
N ALA A 139 2.39 0.32 -18.58
CA ALA A 139 1.97 0.16 -17.19
C ALA A 139 2.81 -0.87 -16.42
N ASN A 140 3.14 -2.01 -17.03
CA ASN A 140 3.92 -3.07 -16.39
C ASN A 140 5.35 -2.60 -16.10
N ASN A 141 5.99 -2.01 -17.10
CA ASN A 141 7.35 -1.49 -16.97
C ASN A 141 7.43 -0.31 -15.99
N SER A 142 6.42 0.56 -16.00
CA SER A 142 6.30 1.68 -15.06
C SER A 142 6.17 1.20 -13.61
N ALA A 143 5.29 0.23 -13.36
CA ALA A 143 5.09 -0.35 -12.03
C ALA A 143 6.33 -1.11 -11.53
N GLU A 144 6.94 -1.93 -12.40
CA GLU A 144 8.15 -2.69 -12.07
C GLU A 144 9.33 -1.77 -11.74
N SER A 145 9.58 -0.77 -12.59
CA SER A 145 10.65 0.21 -12.37
C SER A 145 10.44 0.98 -11.07
N SER A 146 9.21 1.48 -10.84
CA SER A 146 8.84 2.19 -9.62
C SER A 146 9.04 1.34 -8.37
N LEU A 147 8.62 0.07 -8.41
CA LEU A 147 8.80 -0.86 -7.29
C LEU A 147 10.29 -1.12 -7.00
N ARG A 148 11.14 -1.31 -8.01
CA ARG A 148 12.58 -1.50 -7.81
C ARG A 148 13.21 -0.28 -7.12
N LEU A 149 12.84 0.92 -7.58
CA LEU A 149 13.30 2.17 -6.98
C LEU A 149 12.81 2.32 -5.54
N ALA A 150 11.54 2.01 -5.27
CA ALA A 150 10.99 2.02 -3.93
C ALA A 150 11.83 1.10 -3.01
N LYS A 151 12.05 -0.15 -3.42
CA LYS A 151 12.87 -1.13 -2.67
C LYS A 151 14.26 -0.62 -2.36
N ALA A 152 14.96 -0.07 -3.35
CA ALA A 152 16.30 0.47 -3.15
C ALA A 152 16.35 1.67 -2.19
N MET A 153 15.25 2.42 -2.09
CA MET A 153 15.13 3.59 -1.22
C MET A 153 14.51 3.30 0.15
N SER A 154 14.01 2.08 0.40
CA SER A 154 13.28 1.75 1.64
C SER A 154 12.05 2.65 1.90
N ILE A 155 11.16 2.86 0.90
CA ILE A 155 9.97 3.75 1.01
C ILE A 155 8.63 3.11 0.61
N SER A 156 7.54 3.32 1.35
CA SER A 156 6.25 2.71 0.95
C SER A 156 5.79 3.15 -0.46
N LEU A 157 5.21 2.24 -1.23
CA LEU A 157 4.57 2.52 -2.52
C LEU A 157 3.23 1.81 -2.57
N HIS A 158 2.13 2.55 -2.73
CA HIS A 158 0.78 2.00 -2.88
C HIS A 158 0.12 2.53 -4.13
N LEU A 159 -0.39 1.64 -4.97
CA LEU A 159 -1.01 1.96 -6.25
C LEU A 159 -2.42 1.40 -6.29
N THR A 160 -3.36 2.19 -6.78
CA THR A 160 -4.66 1.70 -7.23
C THR A 160 -4.83 2.01 -8.70
N PHE A 161 -5.43 1.09 -9.43
CA PHE A 161 -5.60 1.20 -10.88
C PHE A 161 -6.89 0.51 -11.29
N GLU A 162 -7.28 0.70 -12.54
CA GLU A 162 -8.43 0.04 -13.13
C GLU A 162 -8.05 -0.48 -14.51
N TRP A 163 -8.43 -1.72 -14.80
CA TRP A 163 -8.38 -2.26 -16.16
C TRP A 163 -9.47 -1.62 -17.00
N ARG A 164 -9.09 -1.08 -18.15
CA ARG A 164 -10.05 -0.56 -19.12
C ARG A 164 -10.95 -1.70 -19.62
N GLU A 165 -12.15 -1.33 -20.05
CA GLU A 165 -13.09 -2.23 -20.72
C GLU A 165 -12.53 -2.64 -22.10
N ARG A 166 -11.62 -3.62 -22.11
CA ARG A 166 -11.04 -4.22 -23.31
C ARG A 166 -10.89 -5.72 -23.11
N ASP A 167 -11.18 -6.49 -24.17
CA ASP A 167 -11.17 -7.95 -24.13
C ASP A 167 -9.79 -8.56 -23.84
N ASP A 168 -8.72 -7.81 -24.10
CA ASP A 168 -7.33 -8.20 -23.86
C ASP A 168 -6.75 -7.66 -22.53
N ALA A 169 -7.58 -7.04 -21.68
CA ALA A 169 -7.21 -6.70 -20.32
C ALA A 169 -7.37 -7.91 -19.40
N SER A 170 -6.51 -8.06 -18.38
CA SER A 170 -6.55 -9.20 -17.46
C SER A 170 -7.86 -9.28 -16.66
N HIS A 171 -8.41 -8.13 -16.24
CA HIS A 171 -9.66 -8.06 -15.47
C HIS A 171 -10.51 -6.87 -15.92
N PRO A 172 -11.09 -6.89 -17.14
CA PRO A 172 -11.73 -5.73 -17.76
C PRO A 172 -12.78 -5.06 -16.84
N GLY A 173 -12.74 -3.73 -16.72
CA GLY A 173 -13.69 -2.93 -15.93
C GLY A 173 -13.48 -2.97 -14.41
N GLN A 174 -12.59 -3.84 -13.92
CA GLN A 174 -12.33 -4.03 -12.50
C GLN A 174 -11.25 -3.09 -11.99
N ALA A 175 -11.31 -2.81 -10.68
CA ALA A 175 -10.25 -2.10 -9.97
C ALA A 175 -9.23 -3.09 -9.43
N GLY A 176 -7.96 -2.69 -9.40
CA GLY A 176 -6.87 -3.43 -8.80
C GLY A 176 -6.06 -2.56 -7.83
N MET A 177 -5.35 -3.21 -6.92
CA MET A 177 -4.38 -2.58 -6.05
C MET A 177 -3.12 -3.40 -5.94
N MET A 178 -2.00 -2.71 -5.80
CA MET A 178 -0.71 -3.31 -5.45
C MET A 178 0.06 -2.35 -4.55
N GLY A 179 0.90 -2.88 -3.69
CA GLY A 179 1.73 -2.02 -2.87
C GLY A 179 2.89 -2.76 -2.24
N TRP A 180 3.87 -1.99 -1.82
CA TRP A 180 5.04 -2.43 -1.09
C TRP A 180 5.25 -1.50 0.09
N ASP A 181 5.58 -2.06 1.24
CA ASP A 181 5.93 -1.31 2.44
C ASP A 181 7.25 -1.87 2.99
N PRO A 182 8.28 -1.04 3.20
CA PRO A 182 9.55 -1.49 3.78
C PRO A 182 9.40 -2.04 5.21
N THR A 183 8.37 -1.62 5.93
CA THR A 183 8.05 -2.07 7.29
C THR A 183 7.15 -3.32 7.30
N SER A 184 6.48 -3.61 6.18
CA SER A 184 5.90 -4.94 5.99
C SER A 184 7.05 -5.92 5.88
N ARG A 185 7.11 -6.92 6.77
CA ARG A 185 8.14 -7.96 6.78
C ARG A 185 8.15 -8.87 5.54
N ASP A 186 7.36 -8.53 4.52
CA ASP A 186 7.02 -9.31 3.34
C ASP A 186 7.85 -8.97 2.09
N ALA A 187 9.08 -8.47 2.25
CA ALA A 187 9.97 -8.24 1.10
C ALA A 187 10.33 -9.52 0.31
N GLY A 188 9.91 -10.72 0.77
CA GLY A 188 10.18 -12.00 0.11
C GLY A 188 9.04 -13.02 0.03
N LEU A 189 7.81 -12.78 0.50
CA LEU A 189 6.86 -13.90 0.64
C LEU A 189 5.37 -13.50 0.70
N MET A 190 4.81 -12.81 -0.30
CA MET A 190 3.35 -12.69 -0.42
C MET A 190 2.88 -12.80 -1.88
N ALA A 191 2.69 -14.05 -2.30
CA ALA A 191 1.70 -14.40 -3.32
C ALA A 191 0.52 -15.04 -2.56
N ASP A 192 -0.71 -14.68 -2.96
CA ASP A 192 -2.01 -15.21 -2.49
C ASP A 192 -2.66 -14.51 -1.27
N GLY A 193 -3.65 -13.66 -1.60
CA GLY A 193 -4.98 -13.64 -0.97
C GLY A 193 -5.09 -13.76 0.56
N SER A 194 -4.92 -12.64 1.28
CA SER A 194 -5.36 -12.49 2.68
C SER A 194 -4.88 -13.59 3.64
N SER A 195 -3.72 -14.20 3.38
CA SER A 195 -3.03 -15.00 4.38
C SER A 195 -2.27 -14.05 5.30
N ARG A 196 -2.54 -14.10 6.62
CA ARG A 196 -1.68 -13.41 7.60
C ARG A 196 -0.29 -14.02 7.54
N SER A 197 0.74 -13.21 7.76
CA SER A 197 2.10 -13.75 7.89
C SER A 197 2.13 -14.77 9.04
N TRP A 198 3.01 -15.78 8.96
CA TRP A 198 3.24 -16.71 10.07
C TRP A 198 3.59 -15.98 11.35
N HIS A 199 4.29 -14.84 11.24
CA HIS A 199 4.64 -13.99 12.36
C HIS A 199 3.41 -13.38 13.04
N ASP A 200 2.53 -12.72 12.29
CA ASP A 200 1.31 -12.09 12.83
C ASP A 200 0.31 -13.13 13.35
N ALA A 201 0.13 -14.22 12.62
CA ALA A 201 -0.77 -15.30 13.02
C ALA A 201 -0.28 -15.99 14.31
N THR A 202 1.03 -16.21 14.45
CA THR A 202 1.64 -16.75 15.68
C THR A 202 1.54 -15.77 16.83
N LYS A 203 1.80 -14.48 16.60
CA LYS A 203 1.65 -13.43 17.60
C LYS A 203 0.22 -13.38 18.16
N GLN A 204 -0.78 -13.43 17.29
CA GLN A 204 -2.17 -13.45 17.72
C GLN A 204 -2.58 -14.75 18.42
N ALA A 205 -2.02 -15.90 18.00
CA ALA A 205 -2.19 -17.17 18.69
C ALA A 205 -1.64 -17.12 20.13
N ILE A 206 -0.46 -16.54 20.30
CA ILE A 206 0.16 -16.29 21.60
C ILE A 206 -0.72 -15.39 22.46
N GLU A 207 -1.24 -14.29 21.92
CA GLU A 207 -2.16 -13.41 22.65
C GLU A 207 -3.44 -14.11 23.09
N ARG A 208 -3.97 -15.05 22.27
CA ARG A 208 -5.15 -15.85 22.63
C ARG A 208 -4.84 -16.83 23.75
N ILE A 209 -3.77 -17.62 23.63
CA ILE A 209 -3.44 -18.65 24.63
C ILE A 209 -3.01 -18.03 25.96
N ALA A 210 -2.38 -16.86 25.94
CA ALA A 210 -1.89 -16.17 27.13
C ALA A 210 -2.98 -15.35 27.86
N ARG A 211 -4.10 -15.02 27.19
CA ARG A 211 -5.14 -14.13 27.70
C ARG A 211 -5.70 -14.55 29.06
N ASP A 212 -5.98 -15.83 29.20
CA ASP A 212 -6.68 -16.39 30.36
C ASP A 212 -5.74 -17.16 31.30
N ARG A 213 -4.42 -17.01 31.11
CA ARG A 213 -3.42 -17.74 31.88
C ARG A 213 -2.77 -16.90 32.97
N PRO A 214 -2.57 -17.46 34.17
CA PRO A 214 -1.80 -16.79 35.21
C PRO A 214 -0.39 -16.50 34.69
N ARG A 215 0.06 -15.26 34.89
CA ARG A 215 1.38 -14.76 34.44
C ARG A 215 1.62 -14.81 32.93
N ARG A 216 0.59 -15.07 32.10
CA ARG A 216 0.71 -15.15 30.63
C ARG A 216 1.74 -16.16 30.14
N GLU A 217 1.92 -17.24 30.90
CA GLU A 217 2.88 -18.32 30.61
C GLU A 217 2.21 -19.44 29.80
N PHE A 218 2.92 -19.99 28.82
CA PHE A 218 2.46 -21.11 28.00
C PHE A 218 3.65 -21.91 27.49
N THR A 219 3.46 -23.19 27.22
CA THR A 219 4.49 -24.04 26.60
C THR A 219 4.31 -24.09 25.09
N LEU A 220 5.41 -24.36 24.38
CA LEU A 220 5.38 -24.58 22.94
C LEU A 220 4.45 -25.74 22.56
N ALA A 221 4.45 -26.82 23.33
CA ALA A 221 3.58 -27.97 23.11
C ALA A 221 2.10 -27.58 23.18
N GLU A 222 1.73 -26.69 24.09
CA GLU A 222 0.36 -26.17 24.19
C GLU A 222 0.00 -25.24 23.02
N LEU A 223 0.93 -24.39 22.59
CA LEU A 223 0.72 -23.55 21.40
C LEU A 223 0.56 -24.40 20.13
N GLU A 224 1.40 -25.43 19.98
CA GLU A 224 1.32 -26.42 18.90
C GLU A 224 -0.04 -27.15 18.92
N ALA A 225 -0.47 -27.64 20.09
CA ALA A 225 -1.71 -28.40 20.23
C ALA A 225 -2.98 -27.57 20.00
N LEU A 226 -3.01 -26.31 20.45
CA LEU A 226 -4.23 -25.50 20.50
C LEU A 226 -4.38 -24.53 19.32
N GLU A 227 -3.28 -24.00 18.79
CA GLU A 227 -3.33 -22.88 17.85
C GLU A 227 -2.69 -23.18 16.49
N LEU A 228 -1.82 -24.18 16.37
CA LEU A 228 -1.11 -24.47 15.11
C LEU A 228 -2.06 -24.66 13.93
N GLY A 229 -3.15 -25.43 14.11
CA GLY A 229 -4.13 -25.64 13.04
C GLY A 229 -4.82 -24.34 12.58
N ARG A 230 -5.04 -23.40 13.49
CA ARG A 230 -5.59 -22.08 13.17
C ARG A 230 -4.55 -21.21 12.47
N VAL A 231 -3.30 -21.20 12.95
CA VAL A 231 -2.20 -20.47 12.30
C VAL A 231 -1.97 -20.96 10.87
N VAL A 232 -1.94 -22.28 10.64
CA VAL A 232 -1.83 -22.86 9.29
C VAL A 232 -2.96 -22.39 8.39
N LYS A 233 -4.21 -22.42 8.89
CA LYS A 233 -5.37 -21.94 8.14
C LYS A 233 -5.31 -20.44 7.82
N GLU A 234 -4.86 -19.61 8.77
CA GLU A 234 -4.75 -18.16 8.60
C GLU A 234 -3.60 -17.76 7.64
N THR A 235 -2.57 -18.58 7.54
CA THR A 235 -1.36 -18.35 6.72
C THR A 235 -1.41 -19.01 5.34
N GLY A 236 -2.46 -19.77 5.02
CA GLY A 236 -2.59 -20.46 3.73
C GLY A 236 -1.44 -21.42 3.39
N SER A 237 -0.66 -21.87 4.37
CA SER A 237 0.57 -22.66 4.13
C SER A 237 0.28 -24.01 3.44
N LYS A 238 0.98 -24.29 2.33
CA LYS A 238 0.79 -25.49 1.49
C LYS A 238 2.01 -26.42 1.39
N GLY A 239 3.12 -26.19 2.11
CA GLY A 239 4.37 -26.92 1.76
C GLY A 239 5.55 -27.03 2.75
N ALA A 240 5.40 -26.83 4.06
CA ALA A 240 6.49 -27.10 5.01
C ALA A 240 5.97 -27.56 6.37
N THR A 241 6.83 -28.23 7.16
CA THR A 241 6.61 -28.68 8.54
C THR A 241 6.11 -27.52 9.42
N PRO A 242 4.79 -27.42 9.69
CA PRO A 242 4.20 -26.27 10.36
C PRO A 242 4.77 -26.05 11.77
N GLU A 243 5.10 -27.13 12.47
CA GLU A 243 5.69 -27.14 13.80
C GLU A 243 7.08 -26.48 13.80
N ALA A 244 7.92 -26.80 12.82
CA ALA A 244 9.25 -26.21 12.68
C ALA A 244 9.16 -24.71 12.37
N THR A 245 8.16 -24.33 11.57
CA THR A 245 7.90 -22.92 11.24
C THR A 245 7.43 -22.16 12.47
N LEU A 246 6.49 -22.73 13.24
CA LEU A 246 6.00 -22.15 14.50
C LEU A 246 7.14 -21.96 15.51
N ARG A 247 8.02 -22.97 15.67
CA ARG A 247 9.22 -22.87 16.53
C ARG A 247 10.13 -21.73 16.13
N ARG A 248 10.47 -21.63 14.85
CA ARG A 248 11.32 -20.56 14.33
C ARG A 248 10.71 -19.18 14.63
N VAL A 249 9.40 -19.02 14.41
CA VAL A 249 8.71 -17.75 14.68
C VAL A 249 8.67 -17.42 16.19
N CYS A 250 8.52 -18.43 17.07
CA CYS A 250 8.62 -18.19 18.52
C CYS A 250 10.03 -17.73 18.95
N GLN A 251 11.08 -18.24 18.30
CA GLN A 251 12.46 -17.77 18.53
C GLN A 251 12.63 -16.33 18.07
N GLU A 252 12.10 -15.98 16.90
CA GLU A 252 12.12 -14.59 16.39
C GLU A 252 11.40 -13.63 17.35
N LEU A 253 10.19 -13.99 17.80
CA LEU A 253 9.43 -13.20 18.77
C LEU A 253 10.15 -13.04 20.11
N ARG A 254 10.92 -14.04 20.53
CA ARG A 254 11.78 -13.94 21.72
C ARG A 254 12.92 -12.96 21.49
N ASP A 255 13.62 -13.07 20.35
CA ASP A 255 14.77 -12.21 20.03
C ASP A 255 14.34 -10.73 19.85
N GLU A 256 13.07 -10.51 19.46
CA GLU A 256 12.42 -9.19 19.41
C GLU A 256 11.98 -8.65 20.78
N GLY A 257 12.10 -9.45 21.85
CA GLY A 257 11.65 -9.08 23.19
C GLY A 257 10.14 -9.14 23.40
N TYR A 258 9.40 -9.81 22.51
CA TYR A 258 7.95 -10.03 22.66
C TYR A 258 7.64 -11.23 23.58
N LEU A 259 8.54 -12.22 23.62
CA LEU A 259 8.48 -13.37 24.51
C LEU A 259 9.72 -13.46 25.42
N ASP A 260 9.52 -13.89 26.66
CA ASP A 260 10.60 -14.38 27.51
C ASP A 260 10.64 -15.91 27.48
N PHE A 261 11.84 -16.49 27.32
CA PHE A 261 12.07 -17.93 27.42
C PHE A 261 12.42 -18.28 28.87
N LEU A 262 11.61 -19.12 29.50
CA LEU A 262 11.71 -19.38 30.94
C LEU A 262 12.56 -20.61 31.28
N ASP A 263 12.56 -21.64 30.43
CA ASP A 263 13.27 -22.90 30.66
C ASP A 263 13.62 -23.62 29.36
N ASN A 264 14.43 -24.69 29.43
CA ASN A 264 14.82 -25.49 28.28
C ASN A 264 13.72 -26.44 27.78
N ASP A 265 12.58 -26.52 28.46
CA ASP A 265 11.47 -27.41 28.13
C ASP A 265 10.46 -26.74 27.19
N GLY A 266 10.75 -25.53 26.74
CA GLY A 266 9.94 -24.80 25.78
C GLY A 266 8.84 -23.97 26.43
N THR A 267 9.04 -23.50 27.65
CA THR A 267 8.12 -22.57 28.33
C THR A 267 8.43 -21.12 27.94
N TYR A 268 7.39 -20.39 27.54
CA TYR A 268 7.43 -18.99 27.15
C TYR A 268 6.51 -18.15 28.03
N ARG A 269 6.85 -16.87 28.19
CA ARG A 269 6.00 -15.86 28.80
C ARG A 269 5.80 -14.70 27.84
N LEU A 270 4.55 -14.30 27.63
CA LEU A 270 4.23 -13.08 26.87
C LEU A 270 4.52 -11.84 27.73
N ARG A 271 5.32 -10.90 27.20
CA ARG A 271 5.62 -9.61 27.86
C ARG A 271 4.43 -8.64 27.87
#